data_AF-A0A3D3VWF3-F1
#
_entry.id   AF-A0A3D3VWF3-F1
#
_cell.length_a   1.000
_cell.length_b   1.000
_cell.length_c   1.000
_cell.angle_alpha   90.00
_cell.angle_beta   90.00
_cell.angle_gamma   90.00
#
_symmetry.space_group_name_H-M   'P 1'
#
loop_
_entity.id
_entity.type
_entity.pdbx_description
1 polymer ?
#
loop_
_entity_poly.entity_id
_entity_poly.type
_entity_poly.pdbx_seq_one_letter_code
_entity_poly.pdbx_strand_id
1 'polypeptide(L)' 'MRNKQNLAIFENFKIRRHYHEKTETWYFSVIDIIAALTGQVDFQLARNYWKVLKNRLAKEESEVVTNCNRLKMMALES' A
#
# COMPACT_ATOMS: atom_id res chain seq x y z
N MET A 1 -4.31 25.71 -9.99
CA MET A 1 -4.87 25.25 -8.69
C MET A 1 -3.74 24.66 -7.85
N ARG A 2 -3.82 24.80 -6.52
CA ARG A 2 -2.74 24.66 -5.52
C ARG A 2 -2.04 23.29 -5.56
N ASN A 3 -0.72 23.33 -5.73
CA ASN A 3 0.22 22.23 -5.50
C ASN A 3 0.31 22.00 -3.98
N LYS A 4 -0.65 21.26 -3.40
CA LYS A 4 -0.61 20.90 -1.98
C LYS A 4 0.51 19.87 -1.81
N GLN A 5 1.61 20.35 -1.24
CA GLN A 5 2.74 19.58 -0.77
C GLN A 5 2.22 18.40 0.07
N ASN A 6 2.10 17.23 -0.54
CA ASN A 6 1.67 15.98 0.11
C ASN A 6 2.75 15.42 1.06
N LEU A 7 3.87 16.13 1.23
CA LEU A 7 4.97 15.79 2.12
C LEU A 7 4.53 15.64 3.58
N ALA A 8 3.51 16.39 4.01
CA ALA A 8 3.11 16.47 5.42
C ALA A 8 2.38 15.22 5.96
N ILE A 9 1.97 14.26 5.09
CA ILE A 9 1.23 13.07 5.55
C ILE A 9 2.07 12.26 6.54
N PHE A 10 3.39 12.24 6.41
CA PHE A 10 4.25 11.46 7.29
C PHE A 10 4.81 12.26 8.49
N GLU A 11 4.77 13.59 8.46
CA GLU A 11 5.31 14.43 9.55
C GLU A 11 4.55 14.22 10.87
N ASN A 12 3.25 13.96 10.79
CA ASN A 12 2.41 13.73 11.96
C ASN A 12 2.40 12.27 12.43
N PHE A 13 3.01 11.34 11.66
CA PHE A 13 2.97 9.91 11.95
C PHE A 13 4.36 9.42 12.37
N LYS A 14 4.43 8.77 13.54
CA LYS A 14 5.66 8.14 14.01
C LYS A 14 5.88 6.83 13.26
N ILE A 15 6.72 6.85 12.22
CA ILE A 15 7.11 5.65 11.47
C ILE A 15 8.32 5.01 12.12
N ARG A 16 8.20 3.75 12.54
CA ARG A 16 9.33 2.97 13.04
C ARG A 16 10.27 2.62 11.89
N ARG A 17 11.55 2.90 12.09
CA ARG A 17 12.64 2.61 11.15
C ARG A 17 13.77 1.89 11.87
N HIS A 18 14.43 0.98 11.17
CA HIS A 18 15.60 0.26 11.64
C HIS A 18 16.69 0.34 10.57
N TYR A 19 17.89 0.77 10.96
CA TYR A 19 19.03 0.78 10.06
C TYR A 19 19.83 -0.50 10.25
N HIS A 20 20.07 -1.22 9.16
CA HIS A 20 20.88 -2.42 9.15
C HIS A 20 22.26 -2.10 8.59
N GLU A 21 23.23 -1.92 9.48
CA GLU A 21 24.58 -1.44 9.16
C GLU A 21 25.31 -2.34 8.17
N LYS A 22 25.15 -3.66 8.27
CA LYS A 22 25.89 -4.62 7.42
C LYS A 22 25.52 -4.58 5.94
N THR A 23 24.32 -4.12 5.63
CA THR A 23 23.82 -4.02 4.24
C THR A 23 23.49 -2.58 3.86
N GLU A 24 23.83 -1.63 4.75
CA GLU A 24 23.51 -0.20 4.61
C GLU A 24 22.04 0.05 4.24
N THR A 25 21.14 -0.77 4.76
CA THR A 25 19.73 -0.80 4.35
C THR A 25 18.83 -0.24 5.44
N TRP A 26 17.88 0.60 5.05
CA TRP A 26 16.80 1.07 5.92
C TRP A 26 15.57 0.17 5.81
N TYR A 27 15.11 -0.32 6.96
CA TYR A 27 13.86 -1.05 7.11
C TYR A 27 12.81 -0.14 7.76
N PHE A 28 11.58 -0.21 7.27
CA PHE A 28 10.47 0.56 7.78
C PHE A 28 9.31 -0.36 8.16
N SER A 29 8.54 0.03 9.17
CA SER A 29 7.31 -0.65 9.54
C SER A 29 6.24 -0.43 8.47
N VAL A 30 5.88 -1.50 7.76
CA VAL A 30 4.79 -1.48 6.76
C VAL A 30 3.46 -1.06 7.40
N ILE A 31 3.20 -1.47 8.64
CA ILE A 31 1.94 -1.13 9.32
C ILE A 31 1.88 0.38 9.61
N ASP A 32 3.00 1.00 9.98
CA ASP A 32 3.04 2.44 10.30
C ASP A 32 2.86 3.27 9.02
N ILE A 33 3.42 2.80 7.90
CA ILE A 33 3.22 3.41 6.57
C ILE A 33 1.75 3.31 6.16
N ILE A 34 1.13 2.14 6.31
CA ILE A 34 -0.29 1.96 5.99
C ILE A 34 -1.15 2.89 6.85
N ALA A 35 -0.90 2.95 8.15
CA ALA A 35 -1.62 3.84 9.07
C ALA A 35 -1.52 5.31 8.66
N ALA A 36 -0.31 5.77 8.28
CA ALA A 36 -0.10 7.12 7.79
C ALA A 36 -0.85 7.40 6.48
N LEU A 37 -0.80 6.47 5.53
CA LEU A 37 -1.47 6.60 4.24
C LEU A 37 -3.01 6.55 4.34
N THR A 38 -3.55 5.75 5.26
CA THR A 38 -5.00 5.65 5.48
C THR A 38 -5.53 6.70 6.45
N GLY A 39 -4.67 7.53 7.04
CA GLY A 39 -5.05 8.49 8.08
C GLY A 39 -5.58 7.82 9.36
N GLN A 40 -5.32 6.52 9.54
CA GLN A 40 -5.80 5.77 10.69
C GLN A 40 -4.85 5.93 11.87
N VAL A 41 -5.36 6.53 12.94
CA VAL A 41 -4.63 6.63 14.22
C VAL A 41 -4.58 5.28 14.94
N ASP A 42 -5.55 4.40 14.68
CA ASP A 42 -5.63 3.07 15.29
C ASP A 42 -4.75 2.05 14.56
N PHE A 43 -3.68 1.66 15.23
CA PHE A 43 -2.73 0.64 14.79
C PHE A 43 -3.37 -0.73 14.55
N GLN A 44 -4.40 -1.11 15.31
CA GLN A 44 -5.07 -2.41 15.15
C GLN A 44 -5.82 -2.49 13.82
N LEU A 45 -6.48 -1.39 13.42
CA LEU A 45 -7.17 -1.31 12.13
C LEU A 45 -6.18 -1.39 10.97
N ALA A 46 -5.06 -0.67 11.04
CA ALA A 46 -4.00 -0.74 10.03
C ALA A 46 -3.40 -2.15 9.93
N ARG A 47 -3.20 -2.84 11.07
CA ARG A 47 -2.72 -4.22 11.12
C ARG A 47 -3.70 -5.20 10.48
N ASN A 48 -5.00 -5.06 10.76
CA ASN A 48 -6.04 -5.89 10.17
C ASN A 48 -6.13 -5.68 8.65
N TYR A 49 -6.07 -4.43 8.20
CA TYR A 49 -6.00 -4.09 6.79
C TYR A 49 -4.77 -4.73 6.12
N TRP A 50 -3.59 -4.60 6.74
CA TRP A 50 -2.37 -5.24 6.25
C TRP A 50 -2.50 -6.77 6.18
N LYS A 51 -3.12 -7.41 7.16
CA LYS A 51 -3.37 -8.86 7.15
C LYS A 51 -4.21 -9.28 5.95
N VAL A 52 -5.29 -8.54 5.66
CA VAL A 52 -6.15 -8.80 4.49
C VAL A 52 -5.40 -8.52 3.20
N LEU A 53 -4.68 -7.41 3.11
CA LEU A 53 -3.89 -7.04 1.93
C LEU A 53 -2.80 -8.08 1.63
N LYS A 54 -2.05 -8.51 2.65
CA LYS A 54 -1.03 -9.56 2.52
C LYS A 54 -1.65 -10.87 2.02
N ASN A 55 -2.82 -11.26 2.54
CA ASN A 55 -3.51 -12.46 2.08
C ASN A 55 -3.99 -12.33 0.63
N ARG A 56 -4.46 -11.15 0.21
CA ARG A 56 -4.81 -10.87 -1.20
C ARG A 56 -3.59 -10.96 -2.09
N LEU A 57 -2.51 -10.28 -1.75
CA LEU A 57 -1.25 -10.32 -2.51
C LEU A 57 -0.67 -11.73 -2.62
N ALA A 58 -0.75 -12.52 -1.55
CA ALA A 58 -0.30 -13.92 -1.56
C ALA A 58 -1.22 -14.81 -2.42
N LYS A 59 -2.53 -14.54 -2.44
CA LYS A 59 -3.51 -15.23 -3.27
C LYS A 59 -3.45 -14.80 -4.75
N GLU A 60 -3.07 -13.55 -5.00
CA GLU A 60 -2.98 -12.95 -6.33
C GLU A 60 -1.73 -13.37 -7.12
N GLU A 61 -0.84 -14.20 -6.56
CA GLU A 61 0.33 -14.85 -7.22
C GLU A 61 0.81 -14.12 -8.49
N SER A 62 1.20 -12.84 -8.37
CA SER A 62 1.64 -12.00 -9.47
C SER A 62 0.78 -12.09 -10.77
N GLU A 63 -0.52 -11.79 -10.69
CA GLU A 63 -1.35 -11.54 -11.87
C GLU A 63 -0.96 -10.29 -12.69
N VAL A 64 0.22 -9.70 -12.47
CA VAL A 64 0.72 -8.56 -13.28
C VAL A 64 1.04 -8.96 -14.73
N VAL A 65 0.95 -10.25 -15.11
CA VAL A 65 1.12 -10.70 -16.50
C VAL A 65 -0.04 -11.55 -17.04
N THR A 66 -1.03 -11.92 -16.23
CA THR A 66 -2.06 -12.90 -16.65
C THR A 66 -3.46 -12.32 -16.80
N ASN A 67 -3.59 -11.00 -16.95
CA ASN A 67 -4.86 -10.37 -17.29
C ASN A 67 -4.77 -9.38 -18.47
N CYS A 68 -3.91 -9.68 -19.44
CA CYS A 68 -4.11 -9.24 -20.82
C CYS A 68 -5.20 -10.06 -21.52
N ASN A 69 -6.38 -10.19 -20.90
CA ASN A 69 -7.58 -10.64 -21.58
C ASN A 69 -8.60 -9.49 -21.55
N ARG A 70 -8.41 -8.63 -22.54
CA ARG A 70 -9.26 -7.52 -22.97
C ARG A 70 -10.75 -7.81 -22.69
N LEU A 71 -11.39 -6.84 -22.02
CA LEU A 71 -12.83 -6.72 -21.83
C LEU A 71 -13.62 -7.19 -23.06
N LYS A 72 -14.46 -8.22 -22.90
CA LYS A 72 -15.62 -8.41 -23.79
C LYS A 72 -16.66 -7.35 -23.42
N MET A 73 -16.53 -6.14 -23.97
CA MET A 73 -17.73 -5.33 -24.19
C MET A 73 -18.52 -6.02 -25.29
N MET A 74 -19.66 -6.62 -24.94
CA MET A 74 -20.67 -6.87 -25.96
C MET A 74 -21.14 -5.50 -26.44
N ALA A 75 -20.85 -5.18 -27.71
CA ALA A 75 -21.50 -4.08 -28.38
C ALA A 75 -23.00 -4.39 -28.40
N LEU A 76 -23.79 -3.49 -27.81
CA LEU A 76 -25.25 -3.49 -27.98
C LEU A 76 -25.54 -3.25 -29.47
N GLU A 77 -26.51 -3.99 -29.99
CA GLU A 77 -26.87 -4.14 -31.41
C GLU A 77 -27.06 -2.82 -32.18
N SER A 78 -26.88 -2.92 -33.50
CA SER A 78 -27.52 -2.04 -34.51
C SER A 78 -28.04 -2.90 -35.65
#